data_AF-D6PTF7-F1
#
_entry.id   AF-D6PTF7-F1
#
_cell.length_a   1.000
_cell.length_b   1.000
_cell.length_c   1.000
_cell.angle_alpha   90.00
_cell.angle_beta   90.00
_cell.angle_gamma   90.00
#
_symmetry.space_group_name_H-M   'P 1'
#
loop_
_entity.id
_entity.type
_entity.pdbx_description
1 polymer ?
#
loop_
_entity_poly.entity_id
_entity_poly.type
_entity_poly.pdbx_seq_one_letter_code
_entity_poly.pdbx_strand_id
1 'polypeptide(L)'
;GIHTEMFSDGVLKLVECNAITNAKKTLYPGKMVVSFVYGSKKLYSFLHDNPFIFFGDVAWVNDPSIVKTMPKMTAINSAVEVDLTGQVSSDSVGHRLLSGFGGQVDFIRGSALGVDGLGKPIIA
;
A
#
# COMPACT_ATOMS: atom_id res chain seq x y z
N GLY A 1 -3.94 8.71 -4.97
CA GLY A 1 -4.16 8.86 -3.52
C GLY A 1 -3.49 7.71 -2.81
N ILE A 2 -3.42 7.74 -1.47
CA ILE A 2 -2.79 6.70 -0.66
C ILE A 2 -3.82 6.02 0.24
N HIS A 3 -3.96 4.71 0.06
CA HIS A 3 -4.51 3.74 0.99
C HIS A 3 -3.55 2.57 0.94
N THR A 4 -2.74 2.37 1.98
CA THR A 4 -1.60 1.45 1.94
C THR A 4 -1.37 0.85 3.31
N GLU A 5 -0.79 -0.35 3.38
CA GLU A 5 -0.28 -0.88 4.66
C GLU A 5 0.78 0.06 5.22
N MET A 6 1.76 0.42 4.39
CA MET A 6 2.88 1.26 4.77
C MET A 6 3.35 2.20 3.67
N PHE A 7 4.02 3.28 4.06
CA PHE A 7 4.84 4.08 3.15
C PHE A 7 6.09 4.61 3.85
N SER A 8 7.05 5.05 3.02
CA SER A 8 8.33 5.60 3.44
C SER A 8 8.59 6.97 2.79
N ASP A 9 9.79 7.51 2.98
CA ASP A 9 10.20 8.86 2.59
C ASP A 9 9.92 9.23 1.13
N GLY A 10 9.91 8.25 0.22
CA GLY A 10 9.64 8.47 -1.21
C GLY A 10 8.29 9.15 -1.48
N VAL A 11 7.28 8.91 -0.63
CA VAL A 11 5.95 9.53 -0.75
C VAL A 11 6.00 11.05 -0.55
N LEU A 12 6.91 11.56 0.29
CA LEU A 12 6.94 12.98 0.65
C LEU A 12 7.15 13.87 -0.57
N LYS A 13 8.02 13.46 -1.50
CA LYS A 13 8.26 14.22 -2.75
C LYS A 13 7.00 14.31 -3.62
N LEU A 14 6.18 13.26 -3.62
CA LEU A 14 4.94 13.21 -4.39
C LEU A 14 3.83 14.04 -3.74
N VAL A 15 3.85 14.19 -2.41
CA VAL A 15 2.99 15.13 -1.70
C VAL A 15 3.44 16.57 -1.98
N GLU A 16 4.73 16.86 -1.84
CA GLU A 16 5.34 18.18 -2.07
C GLU A 16 5.04 18.73 -3.49
N CYS A 17 5.04 17.86 -4.52
CA CYS A 17 4.72 18.26 -5.89
C CYS A 17 3.23 18.16 -6.28
N ASN A 18 2.33 17.95 -5.30
CA ASN A 18 0.89 17.79 -5.51
C ASN A 18 0.47 16.61 -6.42
N ALA A 19 1.35 15.63 -6.64
CA ALA A 19 0.97 14.39 -7.32
C ALA A 19 0.02 13.54 -6.44
N ILE A 20 0.13 13.66 -5.11
CA ILE A 20 -0.74 12.97 -4.14
C ILE A 20 -1.61 13.99 -3.40
N THR A 21 -2.86 14.13 -3.85
CA THR A 21 -3.84 15.03 -3.21
C THR A 21 -4.94 14.30 -2.44
N ASN A 22 -5.12 13.00 -2.68
CA ASN A 22 -6.21 12.19 -2.11
C ASN A 22 -7.65 12.68 -2.43
N ALA A 23 -7.81 13.66 -3.33
CA ALA A 23 -9.10 14.29 -3.63
C ALA A 23 -10.10 13.37 -4.34
N LYS A 24 -9.63 12.31 -5.02
CA LYS A 24 -10.46 11.34 -5.76
C LYS A 24 -10.70 10.03 -5.01
N LYS A 25 -10.35 9.96 -3.72
CA LYS A 25 -10.62 8.77 -2.89
C LYS A 25 -12.10 8.78 -2.47
N THR A 26 -12.69 7.59 -2.41
CA THR A 26 -14.05 7.38 -1.90
C THR A 26 -14.08 7.32 -0.37
N LEU A 27 -13.04 6.76 0.24
CA LEU A 27 -12.87 6.61 1.68
C LEU A 27 -11.78 7.55 2.20
N TYR A 28 -12.08 8.31 3.25
CA TYR A 28 -11.23 9.39 3.78
C TYR A 28 -10.68 10.32 2.67
N PRO A 29 -11.56 11.01 1.91
CA PRO A 29 -11.12 11.96 0.90
C PRO A 29 -10.21 13.04 1.51
N GLY A 30 -9.15 13.39 0.78
CA GLY A 30 -8.14 14.34 1.25
C GLY A 30 -7.12 13.75 2.24
N LYS A 31 -7.30 12.52 2.74
CA LYS A 31 -6.34 11.89 3.68
C LYS A 31 -5.54 10.75 3.06
N MET A 32 -4.28 10.65 3.48
CA MET A 32 -3.46 9.46 3.31
C MET A 32 -3.82 8.47 4.41
N VAL A 33 -4.29 7.28 4.02
CA VAL A 33 -4.64 6.21 4.95
C VAL A 33 -3.49 5.21 4.98
N VAL A 34 -3.00 4.90 6.19
CA VAL A 34 -1.84 4.03 6.41
C VAL A 34 -2.01 3.21 7.68
N SER A 35 -1.42 2.02 7.77
CA SER A 35 -1.37 1.27 9.04
C SER A 35 -0.12 1.58 9.84
N PHE A 36 1.05 1.59 9.20
CA PHE A 36 2.30 2.00 9.83
C PHE A 36 3.24 2.71 8.85
N VAL A 37 4.26 3.37 9.37
CA VAL A 37 5.29 4.04 8.56
C VAL A 37 6.67 3.58 8.99
N TYR A 38 7.62 3.62 8.07
CA TYR A 38 9.03 3.38 8.38
C TYR A 38 9.91 4.22 7.48
N GLY A 39 10.85 4.97 8.08
CA GLY A 39 11.70 5.86 7.32
C GLY A 39 12.51 6.80 8.19
N SER A 40 12.87 7.94 7.62
CA SER A 40 13.73 8.93 8.26
C SER A 40 13.00 9.81 9.28
N LYS A 41 13.77 10.61 10.03
CA LYS A 41 13.22 11.67 10.90
C LYS A 41 12.39 12.69 10.12
N LYS A 42 12.68 12.96 8.84
CA LYS A 42 11.89 13.87 7.99
C LYS A 42 10.47 13.35 7.84
N LEU A 43 10.31 12.05 7.62
CA LEU A 43 9.01 11.39 7.56
C LEU A 43 8.25 11.57 8.89
N TYR A 44 8.88 11.29 10.02
CA TYR A 44 8.23 11.46 11.32
C TYR A 44 7.84 12.92 11.61
N SER A 45 8.69 13.88 11.25
CA SER A 45 8.34 15.31 11.34
C SER A 45 7.14 15.70 10.46
N PHE A 46 7.04 15.15 9.25
CA PHE A 46 5.90 15.38 8.36
C PHE A 46 4.58 14.80 8.91
N LEU A 47 4.66 13.71 9.68
CA LEU A 47 3.50 13.03 10.25
C LEU A 47 2.99 13.68 11.54
N HIS A 48 3.87 14.36 12.28
CA HIS A 48 3.55 14.97 13.57
C HIS A 48 2.38 15.96 13.45
N ASP A 49 1.28 15.67 14.16
CA ASP A 49 0.02 16.42 14.19
C ASP A 49 -0.57 16.78 12.82
N ASN A 50 -0.29 15.95 11.80
CA ASN A 50 -0.77 16.20 10.45
C ASN A 50 -2.19 15.65 10.23
N PRO A 51 -3.23 16.50 10.11
CA PRO A 51 -4.62 16.05 9.99
C PRO A 51 -4.94 15.36 8.67
N PHE A 52 -4.04 15.46 7.67
CA PHE A 52 -4.15 14.78 6.39
C PHE A 52 -3.69 13.33 6.43
N ILE A 53 -3.20 12.84 7.58
CA ILE A 53 -2.83 11.44 7.77
C ILE A 53 -3.88 10.76 8.64
N PHE A 54 -4.26 9.55 8.26
CA PHE A 54 -5.11 8.68 9.07
C PHE A 54 -4.38 7.35 9.29
N PHE A 55 -4.02 7.08 10.54
CA PHE A 55 -3.49 5.79 10.97
C PHE A 55 -4.66 4.87 11.31
N GLY A 56 -4.82 3.80 10.52
CA GLY A 56 -5.86 2.80 10.70
C GLY A 56 -5.31 1.47 11.22
N ASP A 57 -6.18 0.69 11.87
CA ASP A 57 -5.86 -0.68 12.25
C ASP A 57 -5.54 -1.53 11.01
N VAL A 58 -4.48 -2.36 11.08
CA VAL A 58 -4.02 -3.16 9.95
C VAL A 58 -5.11 -4.10 9.43
N ALA A 59 -5.94 -4.66 10.31
CA ALA A 59 -7.02 -5.57 9.91
C ALA A 59 -8.08 -4.86 9.07
N TRP A 60 -8.22 -3.55 9.19
CA TRP A 60 -9.12 -2.76 8.35
C TRP A 60 -8.42 -2.16 7.11
N VAL A 61 -7.20 -1.64 7.28
CA VAL A 61 -6.44 -1.04 6.16
C VAL A 61 -6.16 -2.10 5.09
N ASN A 62 -5.81 -3.31 5.51
CA ASN A 62 -5.46 -4.39 4.60
C ASN A 62 -6.66 -5.20 4.12
N ASP A 63 -7.82 -5.13 4.77
CA ASP A 63 -8.97 -5.98 4.39
C ASP A 63 -9.25 -5.87 2.88
N PRO A 64 -9.14 -6.97 2.10
CA PRO A 64 -9.42 -6.96 0.67
C PRO A 64 -10.84 -6.46 0.35
N SER A 65 -11.79 -6.62 1.29
CA SER A 65 -13.16 -6.12 1.18
C SER A 65 -13.23 -4.60 1.19
N ILE A 66 -12.29 -3.93 1.86
CA ILE A 66 -12.10 -2.48 1.89
C ILE A 66 -11.24 -2.04 0.70
N VAL A 67 -10.10 -2.68 0.49
CA VAL A 67 -9.14 -2.33 -0.58
C VAL A 67 -9.82 -2.34 -1.95
N LYS A 68 -10.68 -3.32 -2.23
CA LYS A 68 -11.40 -3.41 -3.52
C LYS A 68 -12.36 -2.24 -3.78
N THR A 69 -12.75 -1.49 -2.76
CA THR A 69 -13.63 -0.31 -2.90
C THR A 69 -12.87 0.96 -3.27
N MET A 70 -11.54 0.91 -3.24
CA MET A 70 -10.70 2.05 -3.60
C MET A 70 -10.68 2.23 -5.12
N PRO A 71 -10.96 3.44 -5.63
CA PRO A 71 -11.02 3.68 -7.06
C PRO A 71 -9.62 3.56 -7.68
N LYS A 72 -9.51 2.79 -8.77
CA LYS A 72 -8.27 2.52 -9.52
C LYS A 72 -7.13 2.03 -8.63
N MET A 73 -7.45 1.18 -7.65
CA MET A 73 -6.49 0.66 -6.68
C MET A 73 -5.31 -0.03 -7.39
N THR A 74 -4.11 0.51 -7.22
CA THR A 74 -2.88 -0.06 -7.79
C THR A 74 -2.01 -0.52 -6.63
N ALA A 75 -1.84 -1.83 -6.51
CA ALA A 75 -0.98 -2.46 -5.51
C ALA A 75 0.36 -2.81 -6.16
N ILE A 76 1.46 -2.37 -5.55
CA ILE A 76 2.82 -2.62 -6.06
C ILE A 76 3.61 -3.27 -4.94
N ASN A 77 4.07 -4.49 -5.17
CA ASN A 77 4.84 -5.26 -4.22
C ASN A 77 6.01 -5.95 -4.92
N SER A 78 7.04 -6.31 -4.15
CA SER A 78 8.21 -7.00 -4.69
C SER A 78 8.18 -8.50 -4.40
N ALA A 79 8.89 -9.23 -5.25
CA ALA A 79 9.16 -10.64 -5.10
C ALA A 79 10.66 -10.88 -4.94
N VAL A 80 11.00 -11.99 -4.28
CA VAL A 80 12.35 -12.54 -4.27
C VAL A 80 12.54 -13.37 -5.55
N GLU A 81 11.57 -14.22 -5.87
CA GLU A 81 11.60 -15.12 -7.03
C GLU A 81 10.19 -15.26 -7.63
N VAL A 82 10.14 -15.43 -8.96
CA VAL A 82 8.93 -15.80 -9.70
C VAL A 82 9.26 -16.96 -10.62
N ASP A 83 8.50 -18.05 -10.53
CA ASP A 83 8.72 -19.22 -11.38
C ASP A 83 8.00 -19.10 -12.74
N LEU A 84 8.23 -20.07 -13.64
CA LEU A 84 7.63 -20.08 -14.97
C LEU A 84 6.09 -20.26 -14.97
N THR A 85 5.52 -20.70 -13.86
CA THR A 85 4.06 -20.83 -13.68
C THR A 85 3.43 -19.56 -13.12
N GLY A 86 4.25 -18.58 -12.71
CA GLY A 86 3.81 -17.33 -12.09
C GLY A 86 3.62 -17.43 -10.58
N GLN A 87 4.10 -18.50 -9.93
CA GLN A 87 4.15 -18.53 -8.47
C GLN A 87 5.18 -17.52 -7.98
N VAL A 88 4.81 -16.80 -6.92
CA VAL A 88 5.61 -15.72 -6.36
C VAL A 88 6.08 -16.13 -4.97
N SER A 89 7.40 -16.09 -4.74
CA SER A 89 8.00 -16.14 -3.41
C SER A 89 8.49 -14.74 -3.04
N SER A 90 8.05 -14.21 -1.89
CA SER A 90 8.38 -12.85 -1.43
C SER A 90 9.08 -12.80 -0.08
N ASP A 91 9.10 -13.90 0.66
CA ASP A 91 9.50 -13.95 2.07
C ASP A 91 10.74 -14.81 2.33
N SER A 92 11.12 -15.66 1.37
CA SER A 92 12.11 -16.72 1.58
C SER A 92 12.95 -17.00 0.33
N VAL A 93 14.17 -17.50 0.55
CA VAL A 93 15.05 -18.08 -0.47
C VAL A 93 15.30 -19.52 -0.08
N GLY A 94 14.72 -20.47 -0.82
CA GLY A 94 14.66 -21.87 -0.40
C GLY A 94 14.02 -22.01 0.98
N HIS A 95 14.74 -22.59 1.93
CA HIS A 95 14.28 -22.79 3.31
C HIS A 95 14.66 -21.65 4.26
N ARG A 96 15.37 -20.62 3.76
CA ARG A 96 15.79 -19.48 4.58
C ARG A 96 14.73 -18.37 4.53
N LEU A 97 14.09 -18.15 5.66
CA LEU A 97 13.20 -17.01 5.87
C LEU A 97 14.00 -15.71 5.86
N LEU A 98 13.60 -14.75 5.02
CA LEU A 98 14.13 -13.39 4.96
C LEU A 98 13.21 -12.41 5.70
N SER A 99 11.91 -12.56 5.52
CA SER A 99 10.86 -11.68 6.03
C SER A 99 9.55 -12.46 6.18
N GLY A 100 8.40 -11.78 6.01
CA GLY A 100 7.10 -12.42 5.82
C GLY A 100 6.41 -11.79 4.60
N PHE A 101 5.34 -12.43 4.10
CA PHE A 101 4.57 -11.90 2.98
C PHE A 101 3.82 -10.58 3.32
N GLY A 102 3.61 -10.31 4.62
CA GLY A 102 2.93 -9.09 5.09
C GLY A 102 1.54 -8.91 4.45
N GLY A 103 1.15 -7.67 4.15
CA GLY A 103 -0.08 -7.39 3.42
C GLY A 103 0.00 -7.57 1.91
N GLN A 104 1.04 -8.21 1.36
CA GLN A 104 1.18 -8.35 -0.09
C GLN A 104 -0.05 -9.01 -0.71
N VAL A 105 -0.43 -10.19 -0.20
CA VAL A 105 -1.57 -10.94 -0.74
C VAL A 105 -2.86 -10.16 -0.58
N ASP A 106 -3.01 -9.40 0.51
CA ASP A 106 -4.20 -8.61 0.80
C ASP A 106 -4.42 -7.53 -0.27
N PHE A 107 -3.38 -6.74 -0.56
CA PHE A 107 -3.45 -5.65 -1.54
C PHE A 107 -3.49 -6.15 -2.98
N ILE A 108 -2.75 -7.22 -3.30
CA ILE A 108 -2.81 -7.85 -4.62
C ILE A 108 -4.21 -8.40 -4.88
N ARG A 109 -4.83 -9.07 -3.91
CA ARG A 109 -6.20 -9.58 -4.06
C ARG A 109 -7.24 -8.46 -4.08
N GLY A 110 -7.12 -7.47 -3.18
CA GLY A 110 -8.03 -6.35 -3.11
C GLY A 110 -8.02 -5.50 -4.39
N SER A 111 -6.84 -5.23 -4.95
CA SER A 111 -6.70 -4.50 -6.22
C SER A 111 -7.22 -5.31 -7.42
N ALA A 112 -6.92 -6.62 -7.50
CA ALA A 112 -7.44 -7.50 -8.54
C ALA A 112 -8.98 -7.58 -8.54
N LEU A 113 -9.60 -7.51 -7.37
CA LEU A 113 -11.06 -7.55 -7.17
C LEU A 113 -11.72 -6.16 -7.16
N GLY A 114 -10.99 -5.11 -7.58
CA GLY A 114 -11.47 -3.74 -7.57
C GLY A 114 -12.86 -3.59 -8.20
N VAL A 115 -13.81 -3.00 -7.46
CA VAL A 115 -15.23 -2.94 -7.86
C VAL A 115 -15.47 -2.09 -9.11
N ASP A 116 -14.53 -1.20 -9.44
CA ASP A 116 -14.57 -0.39 -10.65
C ASP A 116 -13.97 -1.09 -11.88
N GLY A 117 -13.39 -2.29 -11.72
CA GLY A 117 -12.74 -3.04 -12.79
C GLY A 117 -11.43 -2.42 -13.29
N LEU A 118 -10.88 -1.42 -12.59
CA LEU A 118 -9.68 -0.68 -13.01
C LEU A 118 -8.47 -0.89 -12.09
N GLY A 119 -8.61 -1.78 -11.11
CA GLY A 119 -7.52 -2.12 -10.18
C GLY A 119 -6.38 -2.88 -10.86
N LYS A 120 -5.17 -2.74 -10.31
CA LYS A 120 -3.93 -3.28 -10.88
C LYS A 120 -3.03 -3.87 -9.80
N PRO A 121 -2.94 -5.20 -9.71
CA PRO A 121 -1.90 -5.88 -8.94
C PRO A 121 -0.59 -5.94 -9.73
N ILE A 122 0.51 -5.45 -9.15
CA ILE A 122 1.83 -5.44 -9.77
C ILE A 122 2.84 -6.09 -8.82
N ILE A 123 3.55 -7.09 -9.34
CA ILE A 123 4.72 -7.70 -8.70
C ILE A 123 5.96 -7.27 -9.50
N ALA A 124 6.95 -6.65 -8.84
CA ALA A 124 8.13 -6.06 -9.48
C ALA A 124 9.43 -6.21 -8.67
#